data_AF-A0A377M4N4-F1
#
_entry.id   AF-A0A377M4N4-F1
#
_cell.length_a   1.000
_cell.length_b   1.000
_cell.length_c   1.000
_cell.angle_alpha   90.00
_cell.angle_beta   90.00
_cell.angle_gamma   90.00
#
_symmetry.space_group_name_H-M   'P 1'
#
loop_
_entity.id
_entity.type
_entity.pdbx_description
1 polymer ?
#
loop_
_entity_poly.entity_id
_entity_poly.type
_entity_poly.pdbx_seq_one_letter_code
_entity_poly.pdbx_strand_id
1 'polypeptide(L)' 'MNDCLCHIRFTTPTAEYLKTSKFMVASSSKSASTVLIECTQKLASDYGVKPEQIMFISFNRV' A
#
# COMPACT_ATOMS: atom_id res chain seq x y z
N MET A 1 12.29 12.09 6.77
CA MET A 1 11.22 11.43 6.01
C MET A 1 11.79 10.10 5.53
N ASN A 2 11.08 8.99 5.68
CA ASN A 2 11.52 7.70 5.10
C ASN A 2 10.64 7.42 3.89
N ASP A 3 11.21 6.93 2.81
CA ASP A 3 10.43 6.53 1.63
C ASP A 3 10.00 5.07 1.84
N CYS A 4 8.77 4.70 1.49
CA CYS A 4 8.36 3.29 1.46
C CYS A 4 7.96 2.94 0.04
N LEU A 5 8.75 2.08 -0.59
CA LEU A 5 8.40 1.47 -1.87
C LEU A 5 7.56 0.24 -1.59
N CYS A 6 6.32 0.20 -2.09
CA CYS A 6 5.56 -1.04 -2.08
C CYS A 6 5.00 -1.42 -3.44
N HIS A 7 5.07 -2.71 -3.71
CA HIS A 7 4.45 -3.33 -4.87
C HIS A 7 3.11 -3.87 -4.43
N ILE A 8 2.04 -3.36 -5.01
CA ILE A 8 0.68 -3.73 -4.66
C ILE A 8 0.02 -4.41 -5.85
N ARG A 9 -0.74 -5.45 -5.53
CA ARG A 9 -1.71 -6.06 -6.42
C ARG A 9 -3.09 -5.65 -5.96
N PHE A 10 -3.90 -5.17 -6.90
CA PHE A 10 -5.33 -4.98 -6.69
C PHE A 10 -6.07 -6.17 -7.30
N THR A 11 -6.83 -6.87 -6.48
CA THR A 11 -7.71 -7.95 -6.93
C THR A 11 -9.14 -7.43 -6.88
N THR A 12 -9.67 -7.03 -8.03
CA THR A 12 -11.08 -6.70 -8.16
C THR A 12 -11.84 -7.87 -8.77
N PRO A 13 -13.13 -8.06 -8.44
CA PRO A 13 -13.91 -9.18 -8.99
C PRO A 13 -13.99 -9.18 -10.52
N THR A 14 -13.73 -8.04 -11.16
CA THR A 14 -13.77 -7.88 -12.62
C THR A 14 -12.38 -7.82 -13.28
N ALA A 15 -11.30 -7.60 -12.53
CA ALA A 15 -9.95 -7.52 -13.08
C ALA A 15 -8.84 -7.57 -12.00
N GLU A 16 -7.71 -8.16 -12.37
CA GLU A 16 -6.46 -8.05 -11.61
C GLU A 16 -5.60 -6.94 -12.20
N TYR A 17 -5.16 -5.99 -11.36
CA TYR A 17 -4.22 -4.95 -11.75
C TYR A 17 -3.00 -5.01 -10.84
N LEU A 18 -1.82 -5.21 -11.45
CA LEU A 18 -0.55 -5.08 -10.76
C LEU A 18 -0.09 -3.62 -10.88
N LYS A 19 0.08 -2.93 -9.75
CA LYS A 19 0.52 -1.54 -9.76
C LYS A 19 1.61 -1.30 -8.72
N THR A 20 2.79 -0.96 -9.20
CA THR A 20 3.85 -0.42 -8.36
C THR A 20 3.43 0.97 -7.91
N SER A 21 3.31 1.18 -6.61
CA SER A 21 2.94 2.47 -6.04
C SER A 21 3.97 2.87 -4.99
N LYS A 22 4.59 4.03 -5.16
CA LYS A 22 5.55 4.56 -4.18
C LYS A 22 4.77 5.40 -3.17
N PHE A 23 4.88 5.07 -1.88
CA PHE A 23 4.25 5.86 -0.81
C PHE A 23 5.32 6.56 -0.01
N MET A 24 5.18 7.87 0.09
CA MET A 24 5.97 8.64 1.01
C MET A 24 5.32 8.53 2.38
N VAL A 25 5.91 7.73 3.26
CA VAL A 25 5.40 7.56 4.61
C VAL A 25 6.22 8.44 5.53
N ALA A 26 5.62 9.51 6.03
CA ALA A 26 6.24 10.35 7.05
C ALA A 26 6.30 9.58 8.37
N SER A 27 7.26 8.66 8.52
CA SER A 27 7.45 8.01 9.81
C SER A 27 8.87 7.54 10.06
N SER A 28 9.52 8.23 10.99
CA SER A 28 10.78 7.79 11.60
C SER A 28 10.55 6.79 12.73
N SER A 29 9.33 6.67 13.26
CA SER A 29 9.04 5.99 14.53
C SER A 29 7.88 4.99 14.51
N LYS A 30 7.06 4.94 13.46
CA LYS A 30 5.97 3.94 13.35
C LYS A 30 6.55 2.58 12.94
N SER A 31 5.96 1.51 13.48
CA SER A 31 6.26 0.13 13.08
C SER A 31 5.83 -0.12 11.62
N ALA A 32 6.47 -1.10 10.97
CA ALA A 32 6.14 -1.47 9.58
C ALA A 32 4.66 -1.88 9.42
N SER A 33 4.07 -2.51 10.43
CA SER A 33 2.64 -2.90 10.43
C SER A 33 1.71 -1.69 10.44
N THR A 34 1.97 -0.67 11.27
CA THR A 34 1.19 0.57 11.27
C THR A 34 1.30 1.28 9.92
N VAL A 35 2.51 1.34 9.36
CA VAL A 35 2.74 1.93 8.04
C VAL A 35 1.98 1.21 6.94
N LEU A 36 1.99 -0.12 6.95
CA LEU A 36 1.23 -0.93 5.99
C LEU A 36 -0.27 -0.64 6.08
N ILE A 37 -0.84 -0.60 7.29
CA ILE A 37 -2.28 -0.30 7.49
C ILE A 37 -2.65 1.07 6.92
N GLU A 38 -1.88 2.11 7.23
CA GLU A 38 -2.11 3.46 6.69
C GLU A 38 -2.01 3.49 5.16
N CYS A 39 -1.04 2.77 4.58
CA CYS A 39 -0.90 2.65 3.13
C CYS A 39 -2.11 1.93 2.52
N THR A 40 -2.57 0.82 3.11
CA THR A 40 -3.75 0.09 2.63
C THR A 40 -4.98 0.97 2.63
N GLN A 41 -5.22 1.72 3.71
CA GLN A 41 -6.37 2.61 3.81
C GLN A 41 -6.31 3.74 2.78
N LYS A 42 -5.13 4.34 2.62
CA LYS A 42 -4.93 5.39 1.62
C LYS A 42 -5.17 4.86 0.21
N LEU A 43 -4.66 3.68 -0.10
CA LEU A 43 -4.86 3.00 -1.38
C LEU A 43 -6.31 2.63 -1.63
N ALA A 44 -6.99 2.09 -0.62
CA ALA A 44 -8.41 1.78 -0.71
C ALA A 44 -9.21 3.03 -1.11
N SER A 45 -8.91 4.16 -0.46
CA SER A 45 -9.53 5.45 -0.79
C SER A 45 -9.14 5.96 -2.19
N ASP A 46 -7.84 5.99 -2.51
CA ASP A 46 -7.33 6.56 -3.78
C ASP A 46 -7.83 5.78 -5.00
N TYR A 47 -8.08 4.48 -4.85
CA TYR A 47 -8.54 3.59 -5.93
C TYR A 47 -10.03 3.23 -5.83
N GLY A 48 -10.74 3.68 -4.79
CA GLY A 48 -12.16 3.33 -4.58
C GLY A 48 -12.41 1.83 -4.37
N VAL A 49 -11.43 1.11 -3.82
CA VAL A 49 -11.50 -0.33 -3.54
C VAL A 49 -11.56 -0.58 -2.04
N LYS A 50 -11.99 -1.78 -1.63
CA LYS A 50 -11.93 -2.16 -0.22
C LYS A 50 -10.50 -2.56 0.17
N PRO A 51 -10.07 -2.35 1.43
CA PRO A 51 -8.75 -2.77 1.91
C PRO A 51 -8.43 -4.26 1.68
N GLU A 52 -9.44 -5.12 1.78
CA GLU A 52 -9.34 -6.57 1.51
C GLU A 52 -8.96 -6.92 0.06
N GLN A 53 -9.15 -5.99 -0.88
CA GLN A 53 -8.81 -6.16 -2.30
C GLN A 53 -7.36 -5.76 -2.61
N ILE A 54 -6.62 -5.30 -1.58
CA ILE A 54 -5.26 -4.80 -1.70
C ILE A 54 -4.33 -5.84 -1.13
N MET A 55 -3.46 -6.40 -1.98
CA MET A 55 -2.44 -7.35 -1.59
C MET A 55 -1.06 -6.73 -1.77
N PHE A 56 -0.28 -6.67 -0.70
CA PHE A 56 1.11 -6.22 -0.76
C PHE A 56 1.99 -7.38 -1.23
N ILE A 57 2.64 -7.20 -2.39
CA ILE A 57 3.61 -8.14 -2.94
C ILE A 57 4.99 -7.92 -2.30
N SER A 58 5.35 -6.65 -2.07
CA SER A 58 6.62 -6.27 -1.46
C SER A 58 6.47 -4.94 -0.73
N PHE A 59 7.18 -4.80 0.38
CA PHE A 59 7.29 -3.57 1.15
C PHE A 59 8.76 -3.35 1.51
N ASN A 60 9.37 -2.32 0.94
CA ASN A 60 10.74 -1.91 1.21
C ASN A 60 10.74 -0.51 1.82
N ARG A 61 11.32 -0.39 3.01
CA ARG A 61 11.60 0.89 3.66
C ARG A 61 12.95 1.39 3.15
N VAL A 62 12.97 2.57 2.55
CA VAL A 62 14.13 3.21 1.92
C VAL A 62 14.48 4.50 2.64
#